data_AF-A0A7V7AI45-F1
#
_entry.id   AF-A0A7V7AI45-F1
#
_cell.length_a   1.000
_cell.length_b   1.000
_cell.length_c   1.000
_cell.angle_alpha   90.00
_cell.angle_beta   90.00
_cell.angle_gamma   90.00
#
_symmetry.space_group_name_H-M   'P 1'
#
loop_
_entity.id
_entity.type
_entity.pdbx_description
1 polymer ?
#
loop_
_entity_poly.entity_id
_entity_poly.type
_entity_poly.pdbx_seq_one_letter_code
_entity_poly.pdbx_strand_id
1 'polypeptide(L)'
;VEVLEPKSIRRLGQLMARRLERVATMMEILQDYSSEWVFSISKDYLTMESEDIDITSALEELSLQGFNHDDFTWKVEYTRKWGFM
;
A
#
# COMPACT_ATOMS: atom_id res chain seq x y z
N VAL A 1 15.88 10.65 29.24
CA VAL A 1 14.46 10.89 28.91
C VAL A 1 14.44 12.10 28.01
N GLU A 2 14.10 11.92 26.74
CA GLU A 2 14.05 13.02 25.78
C GLU A 2 12.81 13.88 26.12
N VAL A 3 13.00 15.18 26.32
CA VAL A 3 11.89 16.09 26.63
C VAL A 3 11.11 16.31 25.34
N LEU A 4 9.89 15.80 25.30
CA LEU A 4 9.06 15.82 24.10
C LEU A 4 8.04 16.95 24.21
N GLU A 5 8.23 18.00 23.41
CA GLU A 5 7.35 19.16 23.36
C GLU A 5 5.95 18.79 22.81
N PRO A 6 4.85 19.35 23.33
CA PRO A 6 3.50 19.11 22.78
C PRO A 6 3.39 19.43 21.28
N LYS A 7 4.19 20.38 20.78
CA LYS A 7 4.29 20.71 19.35
C LYS A 7 4.81 19.53 18.51
N SER A 8 5.71 18.71 19.06
CA SER A 8 6.25 17.52 18.40
C SER A 8 5.18 16.44 18.21
N ILE A 9 4.30 16.23 19.19
CA ILE A 9 3.15 15.30 19.06
C ILE A 9 2.19 15.77 17.96
N ARG A 10 1.88 17.08 17.91
CA ARG A 10 1.01 17.63 16.85
C ARG A 10 1.64 17.47 15.46
N ARG A 11 2.96 17.71 15.34
CA ARG A 11 3.69 17.50 14.09
C ARG A 11 3.68 16.03 13.68
N LEU A 12 3.87 15.11 14.62
CA LEU A 12 3.76 13.67 14.37
C LEU A 12 2.38 13.30 13.83
N GLY A 13 1.30 13.82 14.45
CA GLY A 13 -0.06 13.60 13.95
C GLY A 13 -0.27 14.07 12.51
N GLN A 14 0.27 15.24 12.15
CA GLN A 14 0.21 15.75 10.78
C GLN A 14 1.00 14.87 9.80
N LEU A 15 2.16 14.36 10.19
CA LEU A 15 2.95 13.44 9.37
C LEU A 15 2.21 12.10 9.16
N MET A 16 1.62 11.56 10.22
CA MET A 16 0.83 10.34 10.14
C MET A 16 -0.39 10.52 9.24
N ALA A 17 -1.12 11.64 9.37
CA ALA A 17 -2.26 11.94 8.51
C ALA A 17 -1.85 12.00 7.03
N ARG A 18 -0.75 12.70 6.70
CA ARG A 18 -0.23 12.74 5.32
C ARG A 18 0.15 11.37 4.78
N ARG A 19 0.72 10.51 5.64
CA ARG A 19 1.09 9.15 5.23
C ARG A 19 -0.15 8.30 4.96
N LEU A 20 -1.17 8.39 5.81
CA LEU A 20 -2.43 7.68 5.62
C LEU A 20 -3.16 8.16 4.36
N GLU A 21 -3.12 9.45 4.08
CA GLU A 21 -3.66 10.01 2.83
C GLU A 21 -2.98 9.40 1.60
N ARG A 22 -1.64 9.33 1.60
CA ARG A 22 -0.88 8.67 0.52
C ARG A 22 -1.30 7.21 0.33
N VAL A 23 -1.53 6.48 1.41
CA VAL A 23 -2.00 5.08 1.35
C VAL A 23 -3.41 4.99 0.76
N ALA A 24 -4.32 5.87 1.18
CA ALA A 24 -5.67 5.92 0.63
C ALA A 24 -5.65 6.20 -0.89
N THR A 25 -4.84 7.17 -1.34
CA THR A 25 -4.65 7.44 -2.76
C THR A 25 -4.11 6.23 -3.53
N MET A 26 -3.17 5.47 -2.97
CA MET A 26 -2.72 4.21 -3.59
C MET A 26 -3.86 3.21 -3.74
N MET A 27 -4.69 3.06 -2.70
CA MET A 27 -5.85 2.15 -2.75
C MET A 27 -6.85 2.57 -3.83
N GLU A 28 -7.12 3.87 -3.96
CA GLU A 28 -8.02 4.41 -4.99
C GLU A 28 -7.49 4.13 -6.41
N ILE A 29 -6.21 4.41 -6.67
CA ILE A 29 -5.57 4.14 -7.96
C ILE A 29 -5.67 2.65 -8.33
N LEU A 30 -5.41 1.77 -7.36
CA LEU A 30 -5.47 0.33 -7.58
C LEU A 30 -6.92 -0.13 -7.83
N GLN A 31 -7.90 0.37 -7.06
CA GLN A 31 -9.32 0.07 -7.28
C GLN A 31 -9.82 0.55 -8.65
N ASP A 32 -9.38 1.73 -9.10
CA ASP A 32 -9.72 2.25 -10.42
C ASP A 32 -9.11 1.38 -11.54
N TYR A 33 -7.92 0.82 -11.30
CA TYR A 33 -7.28 -0.10 -12.24
C TYR A 33 -8.01 -1.46 -12.32
N SER A 34 -8.51 -1.98 -11.19
CA SER A 34 -9.32 -3.19 -11.16
C SER A 34 -10.20 -3.27 -9.91
N SER A 35 -11.44 -3.72 -10.07
CA SER A 35 -12.35 -3.95 -8.95
C SER A 35 -12.00 -5.20 -8.12
N GLU A 36 -11.03 -6.01 -8.55
CA GLU A 36 -10.69 -7.30 -7.94
C GLU A 36 -9.69 -7.19 -6.77
N TRP A 37 -9.19 -5.98 -6.48
CA TRP A 37 -8.33 -5.78 -5.33
C TRP A 37 -9.09 -6.01 -4.03
N VAL A 38 -8.54 -6.91 -3.21
CA VAL A 38 -9.00 -7.16 -1.84
C VAL A 38 -8.07 -6.43 -0.88
N PHE A 39 -8.65 -5.59 -0.03
CA PHE A 39 -7.93 -4.81 0.97
C PHE A 39 -8.16 -5.40 2.37
N SER A 40 -7.09 -5.64 3.11
CA SER A 40 -7.18 -6.09 4.50
C SER A 40 -6.23 -5.29 5.39
N ILE A 41 -6.70 -4.94 6.60
CA ILE A 41 -5.91 -4.20 7.58
C ILE A 41 -5.59 -5.08 8.78
N SER A 42 -4.32 -5.12 9.14
CA SER A 42 -3.80 -5.72 10.37
C SER A 42 -3.25 -4.62 11.28
N LYS A 43 -2.88 -4.98 12.52
CA LYS A 43 -2.38 -4.02 13.52
C LYS A 43 -1.19 -3.19 13.01
N ASP A 44 -0.33 -3.79 12.19
CA ASP A 44 0.95 -3.20 11.81
C ASP A 44 1.07 -2.93 10.29
N TYR A 45 0.13 -3.40 9.47
CA TYR A 45 0.20 -3.30 8.00
C TYR A 45 -1.17 -3.35 7.33
N LEU A 46 -1.23 -2.78 6.12
CA LEU A 46 -2.31 -2.94 5.16
C LEU A 46 -1.82 -3.88 4.05
N THR A 47 -2.63 -4.87 3.69
CA THR A 47 -2.36 -5.78 2.57
C THR A 47 -3.35 -5.51 1.45
N MET A 48 -2.86 -5.53 0.21
CA MET A 48 -3.62 -5.39 -1.02
C MET A 48 -3.32 -6.60 -1.91
N GLU A 49 -4.33 -7.38 -2.23
CA GLU A 49 -4.18 -8.67 -2.91
C GLU A 49 -5.06 -8.71 -4.17
N SER A 50 -4.54 -9.28 -5.25
CA SER A 50 -5.28 -9.58 -6.48
C SER A 50 -4.66 -10.83 -7.14
N GLU A 51 -5.50 -11.64 -7.77
CA GLU A 51 -5.09 -12.91 -8.39
C GLU A 51 -4.81 -12.79 -9.90
N ASP A 52 -5.41 -11.80 -10.58
CA ASP A 52 -5.48 -11.74 -12.05
C ASP A 52 -4.77 -10.52 -12.66
N ILE A 53 -4.08 -9.71 -11.85
CA ILE A 53 -3.45 -8.46 -12.30
C ILE A 53 -1.97 -8.65 -12.65
N ASP A 54 -1.57 -8.11 -13.82
CA ASP A 54 -0.16 -7.88 -14.13
C ASP A 54 0.42 -6.81 -13.19
N ILE A 55 1.24 -7.30 -12.27
CA ILE A 55 1.97 -6.52 -11.27
C ILE A 55 2.80 -5.40 -11.89
N THR A 56 3.34 -5.61 -13.09
CA THR A 56 4.17 -4.61 -13.77
C THR A 56 3.35 -3.36 -14.09
N SER A 57 2.16 -3.55 -14.64
CA SER A 57 1.26 -2.47 -15.01
C SER A 57 0.76 -1.68 -13.80
N ALA A 58 0.46 -2.36 -12.69
CA ALA A 58 0.05 -1.69 -11.46
C ALA A 58 1.19 -0.86 -10.84
N LEU A 59 2.43 -1.32 -10.95
CA LEU A 59 3.62 -0.55 -10.51
C LEU A 59 3.88 0.67 -11.39
N GLU A 60 3.70 0.54 -12.70
CA GLU A 60 3.82 1.67 -13.64
C GLU A 60 2.79 2.76 -13.32
N GLU A 61 1.54 2.39 -13.07
CA GLU A 61 0.48 3.34 -12.71
C GLU A 61 0.79 4.09 -11.40
N LEU A 62 1.27 3.38 -10.38
CA LEU A 62 1.70 4.01 -9.12
C LEU A 62 2.93 4.91 -9.31
N SER A 63 3.88 4.51 -10.15
CA SER A 63 5.06 5.32 -10.46
C SER A 63 4.69 6.61 -11.21
N LEU A 64 3.71 6.57 -12.11
CA LEU A 64 3.21 7.76 -12.81
C LEU A 64 2.60 8.78 -11.84
N GLN A 65 2.03 8.29 -10.74
CA GLN A 65 1.44 9.10 -9.66
C GLN A 65 2.47 9.57 -8.61
N GLY A 66 3.76 9.25 -8.81
CA GLY A 66 4.85 9.70 -7.94
C GLY A 66 5.04 8.87 -6.67
N PHE A 67 4.52 7.64 -6.63
CA PHE A 67 4.89 6.65 -5.61
C PHE A 67 6.20 5.98 -5.99
N ASN A 68 7.05 5.74 -5.01
CA ASN A 68 8.33 5.08 -5.18
C ASN A 68 8.38 3.75 -4.41
N HIS A 69 9.32 2.88 -4.77
CA HIS A 69 9.47 1.57 -4.13
C HIS A 69 9.78 1.63 -2.62
N ASP A 70 10.14 2.80 -2.09
CA ASP A 70 10.35 3.01 -0.65
C ASP A 70 9.04 3.25 0.11
N ASP A 71 7.94 3.55 -0.59
CA ASP A 71 6.63 3.79 0.03
C ASP A 71 5.93 2.49 0.48
N PHE A 72 6.33 1.34 -0.07
CA PHE A 72 5.66 0.05 0.15
C PHE A 72 6.61 -1.16 0.00
N THR A 73 6.19 -2.31 0.49
CA THR A 73 6.85 -3.60 0.20
C THR A 73 5.89 -4.48 -0.58
N TRP A 74 6.34 -4.99 -1.73
CA TRP A 74 5.52 -5.86 -2.58
C TRP A 74 5.98 -7.30 -2.48
N LYS A 75 5.01 -8.20 -2.46
CA LYS A 75 5.23 -9.64 -2.42
C LYS A 75 4.35 -10.28 -3.48
N VAL A 76 4.98 -11.02 -4.38
CA VAL A 76 4.29 -11.80 -5.41
C VAL A 76 4.34 -13.26 -5.00
N GLU A 77 3.18 -13.85 -4.74
CA GLU A 77 3.07 -15.28 -4.48
C GLU A 77 2.54 -15.99 -5.72
N TYR A 78 3.43 -16.65 -6.45
CA TYR A 78 3.03 -17.48 -7.59
C TYR A 78 2.57 -18.86 -7.09
N THR A 79 1.27 -19.08 -7.08
CA THR A 79 0.71 -20.42 -6.82
C THR A 79 0.78 -21.26 -8.10
N ARG A 80 1.81 -22.10 -8.23
CA ARG A 80 1.81 -23.17 -9.25
C ARG A 80 0.67 -24.14 -8.96
N LYS A 81 -0.36 -24.19 -9.82
CA LYS A 81 -1.35 -25.29 -9.86
C LYS A 81 -0.75 -26.59 -10.43
N TRP A 82 0.47 -26.95 -10.04
CA TRP A 82 1.07 -28.22 -10.46
C TRP A 82 0.62 -29.31 -9.49
N GLY A 83 -0.53 -29.92 -9.83
CA GLY A 83 -1.00 -31.19 -9.30
C GLY A 83 -1.98 -31.07 -8.15
N PHE A 84 -3.27 -31.19 -8.44
CA PHE A 84 -4.01 -32.41 -8.11
C PHE A 84 -5.13 -32.60 -9.14
N MET A 85 -5.25 -33.86 -9.58
CA MET A 85 -6.25 -34.40 -10.50
C MET A 85 -7.64 -34.37 -9.88
#